data_AF-A0A3D5B9Y2-F1
#
_entry.id   AF-A0A3D5B9Y2-F1
#
_cell.length_a   1.000
_cell.length_b   1.000
_cell.length_c   1.000
_cell.angle_alpha   90.00
_cell.angle_beta   90.00
_cell.angle_gamma   90.00
#
_symmetry.space_group_name_H-M   'P 1'
#
loop_
_entity.id
_entity.type
_entity.pdbx_description
1 polymer ?
#
loop_
_entity_poly.entity_id
_entity_poly.type
_entity_poly.pdbx_seq_one_letter_code
_entity_poly.pdbx_strand_id
1 'polypeptide(L)'
;MAQYQPTVYEKIVQDFLDGKDLKFENYQAELLARGFGEKRYFDAYIKDMQYIKTLMDSPDFNLRKAADIAKQHHPSKDEDVLRFALTDEEKKIVLQAEELGSVKCGKNIFYDGYDRPIVCADAKHLPENTDAFVIFSGHPGAAEPAIEAWLNDYQRTGKPKKFVFLGLYDNQGNTDFSQEGLEFNTGSEVEMYMRYCRAVGISEDLLKECLMTPTDISTEDNTKLLAEIRKKYFKDQKNASFVMFGYAAYQKRIASEFAFAFNQMEKNGEMDIEINGKKKTLFTNFVMPDVARKKDEKNRYLSYDNLDGIAQDIIIGNCLAHPYRTYAGGRFDSKLGAYPDEFKPLLPISLVYSYPNVANELAGTRTDVATMLKLLRAIQHDVYEFENAKKVDRTIKYNVAMLRKRLVLNGLLSADILFHGNTYNKEDALSRIKKYFTHSDKRYEEAAKLLLGSEKVSPRKLGPVAQYLKKFWERGGNFS
;
A
#
# COMPACT_ATOMS: atom_id res chain seq x y z
N MET A 1 9.88 29.46 -11.51
CA MET A 1 8.94 28.90 -10.51
C MET A 1 7.61 28.78 -11.23
N ALA A 2 7.06 27.57 -11.36
CA ALA A 2 5.71 27.42 -11.89
C ALA A 2 4.74 27.97 -10.83
N GLN A 3 3.93 28.95 -11.22
CA GLN A 3 2.91 29.51 -10.33
C GLN A 3 1.86 28.42 -10.06
N TYR A 4 1.46 28.24 -8.79
CA TYR A 4 0.37 27.34 -8.42
C TYR A 4 -0.87 27.61 -9.28
N GLN A 5 -1.39 26.57 -9.94
CA GLN A 5 -2.62 26.62 -10.71
C GLN A 5 -3.60 25.60 -10.12
N PRO A 6 -4.74 26.03 -9.57
CA PRO A 6 -5.74 25.11 -9.03
C PRO A 6 -6.33 24.26 -10.15
N THR A 7 -6.73 23.03 -9.83
CA THR A 7 -7.51 22.20 -10.76
C THR A 7 -8.88 22.86 -11.03
N VAL A 8 -9.55 22.46 -12.11
CA VAL A 8 -10.90 22.94 -12.41
C VAL A 8 -11.88 22.68 -11.26
N TYR A 9 -11.75 21.54 -10.57
CA TYR A 9 -12.56 21.18 -9.41
C TYR A 9 -12.36 22.16 -8.25
N GLU A 10 -11.10 22.44 -7.89
CA GLU A 10 -10.79 23.39 -6.84
C GLU A 10 -11.24 24.81 -7.21
N LYS A 11 -11.03 25.22 -8.47
CA LYS A 11 -11.44 26.54 -8.96
C LYS A 11 -12.94 26.75 -8.85
N ILE A 12 -13.74 25.76 -9.26
CA ILE A 12 -15.21 25.82 -9.14
C ILE A 12 -15.63 25.94 -7.67
N VAL A 13 -15.00 25.17 -6.75
CA VAL A 13 -15.29 25.26 -5.31
C VAL A 13 -14.90 26.63 -4.73
N GLN A 14 -13.74 27.18 -5.12
CA GLN A 14 -13.34 28.53 -4.73
C GLN A 14 -14.36 29.56 -5.19
N ASP A 15 -14.74 29.53 -6.46
CA ASP A 15 -15.72 30.46 -7.04
C ASP A 15 -17.11 30.31 -6.40
N PHE A 16 -17.51 29.08 -6.04
CA PHE A 16 -18.73 28.80 -5.27
C PHE A 16 -18.71 29.45 -3.88
N LEU A 17 -17.65 29.22 -3.11
CA LEU A 17 -17.50 29.74 -1.76
C LEU A 17 -17.32 31.26 -1.74
N ASP A 18 -16.77 31.84 -2.80
CA ASP A 18 -16.66 33.29 -3.00
C ASP A 18 -17.98 33.94 -3.45
N GLY A 19 -19.03 33.16 -3.68
CA GLY A 19 -20.35 33.65 -4.11
C GLY A 19 -20.37 34.16 -5.56
N LYS A 20 -19.47 33.67 -6.41
CA LYS A 20 -19.44 34.05 -7.83
C LYS A 20 -20.54 33.34 -8.60
N ASP A 21 -20.98 33.97 -9.70
CA ASP A 21 -21.93 33.37 -10.63
C ASP A 21 -21.25 32.24 -11.43
N LEU A 22 -21.68 31.01 -11.18
CA LEU A 22 -21.10 29.80 -11.75
C LEU A 22 -21.74 29.47 -13.11
N LYS A 23 -20.99 29.67 -14.20
CA LYS A 23 -21.42 29.35 -15.57
C LYS A 23 -20.61 28.21 -16.15
N PHE A 24 -21.29 27.20 -16.71
CA PHE A 24 -20.64 26.01 -17.26
C PHE A 24 -19.59 26.34 -18.33
N GLU A 25 -19.88 27.35 -19.15
CA GLU A 25 -19.05 27.81 -20.26
C GLU A 25 -17.65 28.27 -19.79
N ASN A 26 -17.53 28.73 -18.54
CA ASN A 26 -16.26 29.17 -17.96
C ASN A 26 -15.32 28.01 -17.61
N TYR A 27 -15.85 26.78 -17.50
CA TYR A 27 -15.12 25.59 -17.07
C TYR A 27 -15.17 24.45 -18.09
N GLN A 28 -16.00 24.58 -19.13
CA GLN A 28 -16.32 23.53 -20.08
C GLN A 28 -15.09 22.89 -20.72
N ALA A 29 -14.09 23.69 -21.13
CA ALA A 29 -12.90 23.15 -21.79
C ALA A 29 -12.11 22.19 -20.88
N GLU A 30 -11.92 22.57 -19.62
CA GLU A 30 -11.19 21.78 -18.62
C GLU A 30 -11.99 20.55 -18.15
N LEU A 31 -13.32 20.68 -18.06
CA LEU A 31 -14.21 19.56 -17.74
C LEU A 31 -14.27 18.55 -18.89
N LEU A 32 -14.35 19.02 -20.14
CA LEU A 32 -14.32 18.18 -21.34
C LEU A 32 -13.03 17.38 -21.43
N ALA A 33 -11.87 18.01 -21.13
CA ALA A 33 -10.57 17.33 -21.10
C ALA A 33 -10.52 16.16 -20.09
N ARG A 34 -11.42 16.15 -19.10
CA ARG A 34 -11.57 15.11 -18.07
C ARG A 34 -12.76 14.18 -18.30
N GLY A 35 -13.39 14.27 -19.47
CA GLY A 35 -14.52 13.42 -19.89
C GLY A 35 -15.91 13.96 -19.54
N PHE A 36 -16.02 15.18 -19.02
CA PHE A 36 -17.28 15.79 -18.60
C PHE A 36 -17.72 16.91 -19.56
N GLY A 37 -18.12 16.54 -20.77
CA GLY A 37 -18.54 17.49 -21.82
C GLY A 37 -19.97 18.02 -21.67
N GLU A 38 -20.79 17.39 -20.82
CA GLU A 38 -22.21 17.70 -20.68
C GLU A 38 -22.49 18.56 -19.45
N LYS A 39 -23.34 19.58 -19.61
CA LYS A 39 -23.72 20.52 -18.54
C LYS A 39 -24.30 19.83 -17.30
N ARG A 40 -24.94 18.67 -17.46
CA ARG A 40 -25.53 17.90 -16.33
C ARG A 40 -24.51 17.56 -15.23
N TYR A 41 -23.26 17.26 -15.58
CA TYR A 41 -22.21 16.97 -14.59
C TYR A 41 -21.86 18.20 -13.76
N PHE A 42 -21.81 19.37 -14.41
CA PHE A 42 -21.56 20.64 -13.74
C PHE A 42 -22.73 21.03 -12.82
N ASP A 43 -23.96 20.89 -13.30
CA ASP A 43 -25.16 21.18 -12.50
C ASP A 43 -25.24 20.25 -11.27
N ALA A 44 -24.89 18.96 -11.43
CA ALA A 44 -24.86 18.03 -10.31
C ALA A 44 -23.74 18.34 -9.31
N TYR A 45 -22.56 18.74 -9.79
CA TYR A 45 -21.48 19.17 -8.91
C TYR A 45 -21.85 20.38 -8.05
N ILE A 46 -22.62 21.33 -8.62
CA ILE A 46 -23.16 22.47 -7.85
C ILE A 46 -24.15 22.00 -6.78
N LYS A 47 -25.04 21.05 -7.11
CA LYS A 47 -25.97 20.48 -6.12
C LYS A 47 -25.23 19.81 -4.96
N ASP A 48 -24.20 19.02 -5.27
CA ASP A 48 -23.38 18.37 -4.24
C ASP A 48 -22.63 19.41 -3.40
N MET A 49 -22.09 20.48 -4.00
CA MET A 49 -21.48 21.59 -3.25
C MET A 49 -22.48 22.28 -2.31
N GLN A 50 -23.71 22.52 -2.77
CA GLN A 50 -24.77 23.10 -1.95
C GLN A 50 -25.10 22.18 -0.76
N TYR A 51 -25.27 20.88 -1.01
CA TYR A 51 -25.48 19.89 0.04
C TYR A 51 -24.33 19.87 1.05
N ILE A 52 -23.08 19.76 0.58
CA ILE A 52 -21.90 19.79 1.44
C ILE A 52 -21.80 21.08 2.24
N LYS A 53 -22.17 22.23 1.66
CA LYS A 53 -22.20 23.52 2.37
C LYS A 53 -23.18 23.48 3.54
N THR A 54 -24.34 22.82 3.41
CA THR A 54 -25.26 22.64 4.54
C THR A 54 -24.65 21.83 5.68
N LEU A 55 -23.83 20.82 5.36
CA LEU A 55 -23.12 20.04 6.39
C LEU A 55 -22.05 20.90 7.08
N MET A 56 -21.29 21.67 6.29
CA MET A 56 -20.23 22.55 6.80
C MET A 56 -20.77 23.70 7.67
N ASP A 57 -21.96 24.22 7.35
CA ASP A 57 -22.61 25.30 8.10
C ASP A 57 -23.37 24.82 9.36
N SER A 58 -23.39 23.51 9.60
CA SER A 58 -24.02 22.95 10.80
C SER A 58 -23.32 23.47 12.07
N PRO A 59 -24.07 23.92 13.10
CA PRO A 59 -23.49 24.39 14.37
C PRO A 59 -22.58 23.37 15.05
N ASP A 60 -22.85 22.08 14.85
CA ASP A 60 -22.08 20.96 15.42
C ASP A 60 -21.14 20.32 14.39
N PHE A 61 -20.66 21.11 13.41
CA PHE A 61 -19.80 20.60 12.34
C PHE A 61 -18.60 19.84 12.91
N ASN A 62 -18.52 18.57 12.51
CA ASN A 62 -17.39 17.71 12.77
C ASN A 62 -17.01 17.03 11.46
N LEU A 63 -15.78 17.26 11.01
CA LEU A 63 -15.31 16.78 9.71
C LEU A 63 -15.51 15.27 9.52
N ARG A 64 -15.26 14.47 10.56
CA ARG A 64 -15.39 13.02 10.49
C ARG A 64 -16.84 12.61 10.29
N LYS A 65 -17.73 13.12 11.15
CA LYS A 65 -19.17 12.86 11.04
C LYS A 65 -19.73 13.34 9.70
N ALA A 66 -19.32 14.53 9.24
CA ALA A 66 -19.72 15.07 7.96
C ALA A 66 -19.25 14.20 6.78
N ALA A 67 -18.03 13.67 6.83
CA ALA A 67 -17.54 12.74 5.80
C ALA A 67 -18.31 11.42 5.79
N ASP A 68 -18.64 10.87 6.96
CA ASP A 68 -19.43 9.65 7.06
C ASP A 68 -20.87 9.87 6.55
N ILE A 69 -21.47 11.04 6.82
CA ILE A 69 -22.78 11.45 6.25
C ILE A 69 -22.67 11.64 4.73
N ALA A 70 -21.63 12.30 4.25
CA ALA A 70 -21.42 12.56 2.83
C ALA A 70 -21.27 11.25 2.02
N LYS A 71 -20.64 10.21 2.56
CA LYS A 71 -20.58 8.89 1.90
C LYS A 71 -21.97 8.27 1.68
N GLN A 72 -22.94 8.58 2.54
CA GLN A 72 -24.31 8.07 2.44
C GLN A 72 -25.20 8.95 1.55
N HIS A 73 -24.67 10.08 1.07
CA HIS A 73 -25.36 10.91 0.10
C HIS A 73 -25.27 10.25 -1.27
N HIS A 74 -26.34 9.56 -1.62
CA HIS A 74 -26.56 9.09 -2.97
C HIS A 74 -27.53 10.06 -3.64
N PRO A 75 -27.06 10.91 -4.57
CA PRO A 75 -27.98 11.56 -5.50
C PRO A 75 -28.90 10.50 -6.11
N SER A 76 -30.10 10.90 -6.50
CA SER A 76 -31.08 9.97 -7.06
C SER A 76 -30.47 9.15 -8.22
N LYS A 77 -31.02 7.96 -8.53
CA LYS A 77 -30.47 7.08 -9.60
C LYS A 77 -30.25 7.76 -10.96
N ASP A 78 -30.90 8.90 -11.19
CA ASP A 78 -30.85 9.71 -12.41
C ASP A 78 -29.91 10.94 -12.30
N GLU A 79 -29.24 11.13 -11.16
CA GLU A 79 -28.30 12.23 -10.92
C GLU A 79 -26.85 11.73 -10.99
N ASP A 80 -26.07 12.34 -11.87
CA ASP A 80 -24.64 12.06 -12.01
C ASP A 80 -23.85 12.66 -10.84
N VAL A 81 -22.89 11.93 -10.27
CA VAL A 81 -21.82 12.54 -9.45
C VAL A 81 -20.66 12.90 -10.37
N LEU A 82 -20.03 14.05 -10.13
CA LEU A 82 -18.82 14.44 -10.87
C LEU A 82 -17.59 13.81 -10.19
N ARG A 83 -16.92 12.89 -10.88
CA ARG A 83 -15.65 12.30 -10.44
C ARG A 83 -14.51 13.30 -10.62
N PHE A 84 -13.58 13.34 -9.67
CA PHE A 84 -12.29 14.00 -9.86
C PHE A 84 -11.39 13.15 -10.77
N ALA A 85 -11.79 13.01 -12.04
CA ALA A 85 -11.00 12.34 -13.07
C ALA A 85 -9.76 13.17 -13.41
N LEU A 86 -8.64 12.48 -13.61
CA LEU A 86 -7.37 13.05 -13.97
C LEU A 86 -7.17 13.04 -15.49
N THR A 87 -6.52 14.07 -16.00
CA THR A 87 -5.93 14.06 -17.35
C THR A 87 -4.74 13.10 -17.43
N ASP A 88 -4.32 12.72 -18.63
CA ASP A 88 -3.14 11.86 -18.82
C ASP A 88 -1.86 12.48 -18.25
N GLU A 89 -1.72 13.80 -18.32
CA GLU A 89 -0.64 14.56 -17.69
C GLU A 89 -0.66 14.44 -16.16
N GLU A 90 -1.83 14.62 -15.56
CA GLU A 90 -2.00 14.49 -14.11
C GLU A 90 -1.78 13.04 -13.62
N LYS A 91 -2.19 12.03 -14.40
CA LYS A 91 -1.88 10.63 -14.12
C LYS A 91 -0.38 10.36 -14.10
N LYS A 92 0.39 10.95 -15.04
CA LYS A 92 1.86 10.86 -15.03
C LYS A 92 2.45 11.49 -13.77
N ILE A 93 1.89 12.62 -13.31
CA ILE A 93 2.30 13.28 -12.06
C ILE A 93 2.07 12.37 -10.85
N VAL A 94 0.91 11.69 -10.77
CA VAL A 94 0.65 10.70 -9.70
C VAL A 94 1.66 9.55 -9.71
N LEU A 95 2.01 9.03 -10.89
CA LEU A 95 3.03 7.97 -11.00
C LEU A 95 4.45 8.44 -10.63
N GLN A 96 4.78 9.71 -10.93
CA GLN A 96 6.02 10.34 -10.47
C GLN A 96 6.03 10.51 -8.95
N ALA A 97 4.90 10.86 -8.35
CA ALA A 97 4.75 10.93 -6.90
C ALA A 97 4.95 9.56 -6.24
N GLU A 98 4.41 8.48 -6.81
CA GLU A 98 4.66 7.11 -6.35
C GLU A 98 6.15 6.73 -6.44
N GLU A 99 6.83 7.09 -7.54
CA GLU A 99 8.29 6.94 -7.67
C GLU A 99 9.04 7.68 -6.59
N LEU A 100 8.65 8.92 -6.32
CA LEU A 100 9.29 9.74 -5.32
C LEU A 100 9.05 9.21 -3.90
N GLY A 101 7.89 8.64 -3.60
CA GLY A 101 7.58 8.00 -2.32
C GLY A 101 8.30 6.67 -2.09
N SER A 102 8.70 6.00 -3.17
CA SER A 102 9.41 4.71 -3.13
C SER A 102 10.91 4.85 -2.82
N VAL A 103 11.54 3.74 -2.40
CA VAL A 103 13.00 3.66 -2.21
C VAL A 103 13.71 3.08 -3.43
N LYS A 104 15.04 3.22 -3.46
CA LYS A 104 15.90 2.58 -4.46
C LYS A 104 16.99 1.78 -3.78
N CYS A 105 17.26 0.59 -4.30
CA CYS A 105 18.37 -0.24 -3.85
C CYS A 105 19.68 0.57 -3.86
N GLY A 106 20.43 0.49 -2.75
CA GLY A 106 21.71 1.19 -2.56
C GLY A 106 21.57 2.67 -2.15
N LYS A 107 20.37 3.25 -2.13
CA LYS A 107 20.13 4.62 -1.65
C LYS A 107 19.61 4.61 -0.21
N ASN A 108 20.48 4.23 0.73
CA ASN A 108 20.13 4.21 2.16
C ASN A 108 19.64 5.57 2.64
N ILE A 109 18.71 5.55 3.58
CA ILE A 109 18.11 6.76 4.14
C ILE A 109 18.73 7.04 5.50
N PHE A 110 19.07 8.31 5.73
CA PHE A 110 19.62 8.84 6.96
C PHE A 110 18.74 9.97 7.47
N TYR A 111 18.60 10.05 8.78
CA TYR A 111 17.69 10.96 9.43
C TYR A 111 18.33 11.57 10.66
N ASP A 112 18.07 12.86 10.88
CA ASP A 112 18.59 13.56 12.05
C ASP A 112 18.03 12.93 13.34
N GLY A 113 18.93 12.67 14.28
CA GLY A 113 18.59 12.02 15.55
C GLY A 113 18.41 10.51 15.46
N TYR A 114 18.55 9.89 14.28
CA TYR A 114 18.61 8.44 14.07
C TYR A 114 20.01 8.02 13.59
N ASP A 115 20.79 7.41 14.48
CA ASP A 115 22.22 7.18 14.25
C ASP A 115 22.55 5.97 13.36
N ARG A 116 21.53 5.29 12.82
CA ARG A 116 21.67 4.07 12.00
C ARG A 116 21.14 4.33 10.59
N PRO A 117 21.73 3.74 9.54
CA PRO A 117 21.13 3.79 8.21
C PRO A 117 19.85 2.96 8.17
N ILE A 118 18.83 3.47 7.49
CA ILE A 118 17.73 2.64 7.00
C ILE A 118 18.18 2.07 5.67
N VAL A 119 18.31 0.75 5.61
CA VAL A 119 18.91 0.07 4.46
C VAL A 119 17.87 -0.02 3.34
N CYS A 120 18.22 0.43 2.15
CA CYS A 120 17.39 0.22 0.96
C CYS A 120 18.03 -0.87 0.09
N ALA A 121 17.34 -2.00 -0.04
CA ALA A 121 17.88 -3.21 -0.68
C ALA A 121 16.92 -3.75 -1.74
N ASP A 122 17.44 -4.41 -2.76
CA ASP A 122 16.63 -5.18 -3.71
C ASP A 122 15.88 -6.28 -2.94
N ALA A 123 14.56 -6.36 -3.15
CA ALA A 123 13.71 -7.37 -2.52
C ALA A 123 14.18 -8.82 -2.79
N LYS A 124 14.91 -9.07 -3.88
CA LYS A 124 15.49 -10.38 -4.22
C LYS A 124 16.83 -10.65 -3.54
N HIS A 125 17.50 -9.61 -3.06
CA HIS A 125 18.86 -9.67 -2.51
C HIS A 125 18.95 -8.93 -1.18
N LEU A 126 18.10 -9.35 -0.24
CA LEU A 126 18.04 -8.76 1.10
C LEU A 126 19.31 -9.05 1.93
N PRO A 127 19.66 -8.19 2.90
CA PRO A 127 20.77 -8.43 3.81
C PRO A 127 20.62 -9.76 4.58
N GLU A 128 21.72 -10.52 4.74
CA GLU A 128 21.70 -11.83 5.42
C GLU A 128 21.23 -11.78 6.88
N ASN A 129 21.45 -10.63 7.53
CA ASN A 129 21.05 -10.35 8.90
C ASN A 129 19.57 -9.94 9.05
N THR A 130 18.76 -10.09 8.01
CA THR A 130 17.30 -9.96 8.11
C THR A 130 16.73 -10.96 9.11
N ASP A 131 15.84 -10.54 10.00
CA ASP A 131 15.20 -11.41 11.02
C ASP A 131 13.72 -11.66 10.74
N ALA A 132 13.03 -10.66 10.20
CA ALA A 132 11.59 -10.74 9.94
C ALA A 132 11.14 -9.92 8.72
N PHE A 133 10.02 -10.37 8.15
CA PHE A 133 9.29 -9.73 7.07
C PHE A 133 8.00 -9.15 7.66
N VAL A 134 7.91 -7.83 7.72
CA VAL A 134 6.75 -7.10 8.25
C VAL A 134 5.85 -6.71 7.08
N ILE A 135 4.58 -7.10 7.12
CA ILE A 135 3.58 -6.85 6.05
C ILE A 135 2.44 -6.03 6.65
N PHE A 136 2.15 -4.87 6.07
CA PHE A 136 1.14 -3.92 6.59
C PHE A 136 0.75 -2.88 5.51
N SER A 137 0.01 -1.83 5.90
CA SER A 137 -0.38 -0.62 5.14
C SER A 137 -1.77 -0.60 4.49
N GLY A 138 -2.63 -1.57 4.77
CA GLY A 138 -3.96 -1.70 4.13
C GLY A 138 -3.94 -2.09 2.66
N HIS A 139 -2.85 -1.82 1.93
CA HIS A 139 -2.76 -2.14 0.50
C HIS A 139 -2.59 -3.65 0.27
N PRO A 140 -3.56 -4.35 -0.36
CA PRO A 140 -3.52 -5.80 -0.47
C PRO A 140 -2.30 -6.34 -1.23
N GLY A 141 -1.75 -5.53 -2.15
CA GLY A 141 -0.53 -5.85 -2.89
C GLY A 141 0.76 -5.87 -2.08
N ALA A 142 0.76 -5.56 -0.77
CA ALA A 142 1.96 -5.60 0.07
C ALA A 142 2.47 -7.03 0.33
N ALA A 143 1.58 -8.02 0.40
CA ALA A 143 1.95 -9.42 0.64
C ALA A 143 2.72 -10.05 -0.53
N GLU A 144 2.36 -9.70 -1.77
CA GLU A 144 2.95 -10.23 -2.99
C GLU A 144 4.50 -10.15 -3.01
N PRO A 145 5.10 -8.95 -2.92
CA PRO A 145 6.56 -8.82 -2.90
C PRO A 145 7.19 -9.39 -1.63
N ALA A 146 6.48 -9.42 -0.50
CA ALA A 146 6.99 -9.99 0.74
C ALA A 146 7.18 -11.51 0.63
N ILE A 147 6.23 -12.21 0.03
CA ILE A 147 6.30 -13.65 -0.22
C ILE A 147 7.43 -13.98 -1.19
N GLU A 148 7.53 -13.25 -2.31
CA GLU A 148 8.60 -13.47 -3.28
C GLU A 148 9.97 -13.23 -2.64
N ALA A 149 10.13 -12.14 -1.90
CA ALA A 149 11.36 -11.82 -1.21
C ALA A 149 11.73 -12.86 -0.13
N TRP A 150 10.75 -13.34 0.64
CA TRP A 150 10.96 -14.39 1.64
C TRP A 150 11.43 -15.70 1.02
N LEU A 151 10.83 -16.11 -0.11
CA LEU A 151 11.23 -17.32 -0.82
C LEU A 151 12.64 -17.20 -1.41
N ASN A 152 12.98 -16.06 -2.01
CA ASN A 152 14.33 -15.80 -2.50
C ASN A 152 15.36 -15.79 -1.36
N ASP A 153 15.04 -15.16 -0.22
CA ASP A 153 15.91 -15.15 0.95
C ASP A 153 16.10 -16.56 1.54
N TYR A 154 15.02 -17.35 1.63
CA TYR A 154 15.08 -18.73 2.10
C TYR A 154 15.88 -19.62 1.15
N GLN A 155 15.72 -19.45 -0.16
CA GLN A 155 16.50 -20.18 -1.16
C GLN A 155 18.00 -19.91 -1.02
N ARG A 156 18.37 -18.66 -0.77
CA ARG A 156 19.76 -18.21 -0.66
C ARG A 156 20.40 -18.59 0.67
N THR A 157 19.68 -18.44 1.78
CA THR A 157 20.24 -18.55 3.13
C THR A 157 19.92 -19.87 3.82
N GLY A 158 18.86 -20.57 3.37
CA GLY A 158 18.31 -21.75 4.04
C GLY A 158 17.71 -21.48 5.42
N LYS A 159 17.57 -20.22 5.83
CA LYS A 159 17.07 -19.81 7.15
C LYS A 159 15.65 -19.26 7.02
N PRO A 160 14.63 -19.88 7.64
CA PRO A 160 13.26 -19.38 7.57
C PRO A 160 13.12 -18.14 8.46
N LYS A 161 12.96 -16.97 7.84
CA LYS A 161 12.71 -15.71 8.56
C LYS A 161 11.25 -15.64 8.99
N LYS A 162 10.95 -14.88 10.04
CA LYS A 162 9.58 -14.82 10.59
C LYS A 162 8.70 -13.86 9.79
N PHE A 163 7.41 -14.15 9.69
CA PHE A 163 6.40 -13.21 9.20
C PHE A 163 5.81 -12.42 10.36
N VAL A 164 5.65 -11.12 10.17
CA VAL A 164 4.96 -10.21 11.09
C VAL A 164 3.87 -9.50 10.29
N PHE A 165 2.64 -9.57 10.78
CA PHE A 165 1.49 -8.91 10.16
C PHE A 165 1.02 -7.81 11.09
N LEU A 166 0.75 -6.62 10.54
CA LEU A 166 0.18 -5.49 11.27
C LEU A 166 -1.05 -4.97 10.49
N GLY A 167 -1.96 -4.31 11.20
CA GLY A 167 -3.14 -3.67 10.66
C GLY A 167 -4.46 -4.29 11.13
N LEU A 168 -5.30 -3.49 11.78
CA LEU A 168 -6.68 -3.86 12.08
C LEU A 168 -7.62 -3.40 10.95
N TYR A 169 -7.87 -2.09 10.85
CA TYR A 169 -8.62 -1.43 9.78
C TYR A 169 -8.16 0.02 9.65
N ASP A 170 -8.49 0.69 8.55
CA ASP A 170 -8.07 2.07 8.33
C ASP A 170 -8.82 3.06 9.25
N ASN A 171 -8.11 3.98 9.89
CA ASN A 171 -8.74 5.01 10.74
C ASN A 171 -9.65 5.99 10.00
N GLN A 172 -9.67 5.96 8.66
CA GLN A 172 -10.59 6.74 7.86
C GLN A 172 -11.89 5.97 7.57
N GLY A 173 -12.06 4.74 8.08
CA GLY A 173 -13.25 3.91 7.94
C GLY A 173 -13.73 3.83 6.49
N ASN A 174 -12.79 3.70 5.57
CA ASN A 174 -13.10 3.55 4.15
C ASN A 174 -13.15 2.07 3.76
N THR A 175 -12.39 1.21 4.45
CA THR A 175 -12.35 -0.24 4.27
C THR A 175 -13.30 -0.95 5.24
N ASP A 176 -14.23 -1.75 4.69
CA ASP A 176 -15.17 -2.58 5.45
C ASP A 176 -14.74 -4.05 5.44
N PHE A 177 -14.38 -4.57 6.62
CA PHE A 177 -14.00 -5.96 6.87
C PHE A 177 -15.15 -6.81 7.44
N SER A 178 -16.34 -6.23 7.66
CA SER A 178 -17.47 -6.88 8.33
C SER A 178 -18.32 -7.76 7.41
N GLN A 179 -18.07 -7.73 6.10
CA GLN A 179 -18.88 -8.48 5.14
C GLN A 179 -18.66 -9.99 5.24
N GLU A 180 -19.76 -10.73 5.36
CA GLU A 180 -19.76 -12.18 5.34
C GLU A 180 -19.55 -12.75 3.93
N GLY A 181 -18.92 -13.92 3.85
CA GLY A 181 -18.76 -14.68 2.60
C GLY A 181 -17.61 -14.24 1.69
N LEU A 182 -16.76 -13.29 2.12
CA LEU A 182 -15.55 -12.89 1.38
C LEU A 182 -14.36 -13.82 1.68
N GLU A 183 -13.50 -14.03 0.67
CA GLU A 183 -12.37 -14.95 0.77
C GLU A 183 -11.16 -14.30 1.47
N PHE A 184 -10.85 -13.04 1.15
CA PHE A 184 -9.68 -12.30 1.64
C PHE A 184 -10.05 -11.05 2.44
N ASN A 185 -11.03 -10.26 1.98
CA ASN A 185 -11.37 -8.98 2.62
C ASN A 185 -12.28 -9.18 3.85
N THR A 186 -11.74 -9.73 4.93
CA THR A 186 -12.54 -10.05 6.14
C THR A 186 -11.73 -9.95 7.44
N GLY A 187 -12.39 -9.53 8.51
CA GLY A 187 -11.87 -9.52 9.88
C GLY A 187 -10.88 -8.38 10.19
N SER A 188 -9.79 -8.29 9.43
CA SER A 188 -8.75 -7.26 9.59
C SER A 188 -7.75 -7.27 8.41
N GLU A 189 -6.89 -6.26 8.32
CA GLU A 189 -5.74 -6.30 7.39
C GLU A 189 -4.83 -7.52 7.67
N VAL A 190 -4.57 -7.82 8.95
CA VAL A 190 -3.79 -9.02 9.35
C VAL A 190 -4.42 -10.30 8.79
N GLU A 191 -5.73 -10.49 8.95
CA GLU A 191 -6.41 -11.69 8.45
C GLU A 191 -6.40 -11.73 6.91
N MET A 192 -6.57 -10.59 6.23
CA MET A 192 -6.42 -10.49 4.78
C MET A 192 -5.03 -10.98 4.32
N TYR A 193 -3.94 -10.48 4.94
CA TYR A 193 -2.58 -10.90 4.59
C TYR A 193 -2.31 -12.38 4.93
N MET A 194 -2.82 -12.86 6.06
CA MET A 194 -2.70 -14.28 6.40
C MET A 194 -3.39 -15.17 5.37
N ARG A 195 -4.63 -14.84 4.97
CA ARG A 195 -5.35 -15.58 3.93
C ARG A 195 -4.65 -15.50 2.58
N TYR A 196 -4.10 -14.34 2.24
CA TYR A 196 -3.26 -14.18 1.07
C TYR A 196 -2.08 -15.17 1.11
N CYS A 197 -1.31 -15.21 2.20
CA CYS A 197 -0.17 -16.11 2.37
C CYS A 197 -0.57 -17.60 2.34
N ARG A 198 -1.68 -17.97 2.98
CA ARG A 198 -2.24 -19.33 2.93
C ARG A 198 -2.60 -19.74 1.50
N ALA A 199 -3.22 -18.83 0.74
CA ALA A 199 -3.69 -19.10 -0.62
C ALA A 199 -2.56 -19.31 -1.63
N VAL A 200 -1.33 -18.92 -1.29
CA VAL A 200 -0.11 -19.21 -2.04
C VAL A 200 0.73 -20.33 -1.44
N GLY A 201 0.21 -21.06 -0.44
CA GLY A 201 0.83 -22.26 0.09
C GLY A 201 1.86 -22.04 1.19
N ILE A 202 1.92 -20.87 1.83
CA ILE A 202 2.75 -20.71 3.04
C ILE A 202 2.08 -21.45 4.21
N SER A 203 2.87 -22.26 4.93
CA SER A 203 2.42 -23.05 6.08
C SER A 203 1.76 -22.20 7.16
N GLU A 204 0.61 -22.65 7.67
CA GLU A 204 -0.10 -22.01 8.78
C GLU A 204 0.80 -21.81 10.02
N ASP A 205 1.66 -22.80 10.31
CA ASP A 205 2.56 -22.77 11.45
C ASP A 205 3.57 -21.63 11.33
N LEU A 206 4.11 -21.39 10.14
CA LEU A 206 5.03 -20.27 9.85
C LEU A 206 4.33 -18.92 10.05
N LEU A 207 3.08 -18.80 9.62
CA LEU A 207 2.31 -17.55 9.70
C LEU A 207 1.93 -17.20 11.15
N LYS A 208 1.71 -18.22 11.99
CA LYS A 208 1.29 -18.03 13.39
C LYS A 208 2.43 -17.73 14.36
N GLU A 209 3.70 -17.90 13.96
CA GLU A 209 4.85 -17.79 14.88
C GLU A 209 4.94 -16.45 15.63
N CYS A 210 4.63 -15.35 14.95
CA CYS A 210 4.65 -13.99 15.52
C CYS A 210 3.27 -13.33 15.49
N LEU A 211 2.20 -14.11 15.32
CA LEU A 211 0.85 -13.56 15.26
C LEU A 211 0.45 -12.98 16.62
N MET A 212 0.03 -11.72 16.60
CA MET A 212 -0.58 -11.02 17.73
C MET A 212 -1.93 -10.48 17.28
N THR A 213 -2.85 -10.31 18.24
CA THR A 213 -4.15 -9.71 17.96
C THR A 213 -3.95 -8.27 17.50
N PRO A 214 -4.43 -7.89 16.30
CA PRO A 214 -4.31 -6.51 15.84
C PRO A 214 -5.18 -5.60 16.72
N THR A 215 -4.58 -4.51 17.17
CA THR A 215 -5.28 -3.41 17.88
C THR A 215 -5.06 -2.08 17.16
N ASP A 216 -4.36 -2.11 16.05
CA ASP A 216 -3.74 -0.96 15.42
C ASP A 216 -4.56 -0.42 14.25
N ILE A 217 -5.01 0.82 14.39
CA ILE A 217 -5.77 1.55 13.36
C ILE A 217 -4.95 2.71 12.76
N SER A 218 -3.73 2.92 13.27
CA SER A 218 -2.85 4.03 12.90
C SER A 218 -1.40 3.57 12.81
N THR A 219 -0.54 4.39 12.19
CA THR A 219 0.90 4.11 12.11
C THR A 219 1.58 4.11 13.49
N GLU A 220 1.06 4.90 14.42
CA GLU A 220 1.51 4.90 15.82
C GLU A 220 1.21 3.56 16.50
N ASP A 221 -0.01 3.04 16.33
CA ASP A 221 -0.40 1.76 16.92
C ASP A 221 0.35 0.59 16.27
N ASN A 222 0.55 0.64 14.95
CA ASN A 222 1.40 -0.31 14.22
C ASN A 222 2.82 -0.35 14.82
N THR A 223 3.37 0.82 15.16
CA THR A 223 4.70 0.94 15.78
C THR A 223 4.73 0.29 17.17
N LYS A 224 3.71 0.56 18.01
CA LYS A 224 3.59 -0.03 19.34
C LYS A 224 3.48 -1.56 19.27
N LEU A 225 2.62 -2.08 18.40
CA LEU A 225 2.46 -3.52 18.19
C LEU A 225 3.77 -4.17 17.71
N LEU A 226 4.48 -3.54 16.77
CA LEU A 226 5.78 -4.04 16.31
C LEU A 226 6.83 -4.04 17.44
N ALA A 227 6.81 -3.04 18.33
CA ALA A 227 7.70 -3.00 19.50
C ALA A 227 7.38 -4.11 20.51
N GLU A 228 6.11 -4.46 20.70
CA GLU A 228 5.71 -5.63 21.50
C GLU A 228 6.18 -6.94 20.88
N ILE A 229 5.99 -7.11 19.57
CA ILE A 229 6.47 -8.27 18.81
C ILE A 229 7.99 -8.39 18.93
N ARG A 230 8.72 -7.28 18.79
CA ARG A 230 10.18 -7.19 18.98
C ARG A 230 10.62 -7.67 20.36
N LYS A 231 9.90 -7.25 21.42
CA LYS A 231 10.16 -7.65 22.81
C LYS A 231 9.77 -9.09 23.12
N LYS A 232 8.74 -9.63 22.46
CA LYS A 232 8.24 -10.98 22.72
C LYS A 232 9.01 -12.06 21.97
N TYR A 233 9.21 -11.86 20.66
CA TYR A 233 9.68 -12.91 19.75
C TYR A 233 11.15 -12.79 19.34
N PHE A 234 11.78 -11.65 19.62
CA PHE A 234 13.18 -11.37 19.25
C PHE A 234 14.02 -10.95 20.46
N LYS A 235 13.54 -11.16 21.70
CA LYS A 235 14.19 -10.73 22.95
C LYS A 235 15.64 -11.17 23.10
N ASP A 236 16.02 -12.29 22.51
CA ASP A 236 17.37 -12.85 22.62
C ASP A 236 18.36 -12.19 21.65
N GLN A 237 17.86 -11.47 20.66
CA GLN A 237 18.65 -10.69 19.72
C GLN A 237 18.81 -9.27 20.25
N LYS A 238 20.05 -8.80 20.47
CA LYS A 238 20.30 -7.40 20.83
C LYS A 238 19.87 -6.44 19.72
N ASN A 239 20.21 -6.78 18.48
CA ASN A 239 19.81 -6.07 17.27
C ASN A 239 18.94 -7.01 16.43
N ALA A 240 17.74 -6.60 16.07
CA ALA A 240 16.90 -7.31 15.10
C ALA A 240 16.70 -6.44 13.86
N SER A 241 16.66 -7.04 12.68
CA SER A 241 16.47 -6.35 11.40
C SER A 241 15.15 -6.73 10.75
N PHE A 242 14.27 -5.75 10.57
CA PHE A 242 12.93 -5.94 10.00
C PHE A 242 12.85 -5.38 8.58
N VAL A 243 12.44 -6.20 7.62
CA VAL A 243 12.16 -5.78 6.25
C VAL A 243 10.70 -5.36 6.17
N MET A 244 10.45 -4.13 5.77
CA MET A 244 9.12 -3.50 5.84
C MET A 244 8.45 -3.52 4.45
N PHE A 245 7.42 -4.35 4.29
CA PHE A 245 6.60 -4.43 3.09
C PHE A 245 5.27 -3.70 3.31
N GLY A 246 5.05 -2.67 2.51
CA GLY A 246 3.80 -1.92 2.41
C GLY A 246 3.64 -1.37 1.00
N TYR A 247 2.66 -0.49 0.80
CA TYR A 247 2.50 0.17 -0.50
C TYR A 247 3.77 0.94 -0.89
N ALA A 248 4.18 0.85 -2.17
CA ALA A 248 5.48 1.36 -2.59
C ALA A 248 5.62 2.88 -2.41
N ALA A 249 4.54 3.64 -2.66
CA ALA A 249 4.50 5.08 -2.40
C ALA A 249 4.73 5.44 -0.92
N TYR A 250 4.48 4.49 -0.01
CA TYR A 250 4.50 4.70 1.43
C TYR A 250 5.88 4.48 2.06
N GLN A 251 6.83 3.90 1.33
CA GLN A 251 8.09 3.40 1.89
C GLN A 251 8.93 4.47 2.59
N LYS A 252 9.05 5.67 2.00
CA LYS A 252 9.79 6.77 2.68
C LYS A 252 9.10 7.23 3.96
N ARG A 253 7.77 7.32 3.97
CA ARG A 253 7.00 7.67 5.17
C ARG A 253 7.17 6.61 6.26
N ILE A 254 7.06 5.34 5.91
CA ILE A 254 7.30 4.21 6.82
C ILE A 254 8.71 4.28 7.39
N ALA A 255 9.71 4.46 6.52
CA ALA A 255 11.11 4.57 6.91
C ALA A 255 11.28 5.69 7.95
N SER A 256 10.68 6.86 7.74
CA SER A 256 10.76 7.95 8.71
C SER A 256 10.01 7.67 10.01
N GLU A 257 8.74 7.26 9.95
CA GLU A 257 7.88 7.19 11.14
C GLU A 257 8.32 6.04 12.08
N PHE A 258 8.61 4.86 11.54
CA PHE A 258 9.03 3.72 12.36
C PHE A 258 10.44 3.92 12.92
N ALA A 259 11.40 4.35 12.10
CA ALA A 259 12.78 4.51 12.57
C ALA A 259 12.88 5.59 13.66
N PHE A 260 12.19 6.71 13.46
CA PHE A 260 12.13 7.76 14.47
C PHE A 260 11.48 7.28 15.76
N ALA A 261 10.30 6.65 15.69
CA ALA A 261 9.59 6.22 16.87
C ALA A 261 10.37 5.15 17.66
N PHE A 262 10.95 4.14 16.99
CA PHE A 262 11.77 3.14 17.67
C PHE A 262 12.99 3.74 18.34
N ASN A 263 13.62 4.73 17.73
CA ASN A 263 14.76 5.41 18.34
C ASN A 263 14.38 6.22 19.59
N GLN A 264 13.20 6.84 19.61
CA GLN A 264 12.69 7.47 20.82
C GLN A 264 12.37 6.44 21.90
N MET A 265 11.70 5.34 21.55
CA MET A 265 11.42 4.23 22.48
C MET A 265 12.71 3.64 23.06
N GLU A 266 13.75 3.48 22.25
CA GLU A 266 15.08 3.02 22.69
C GLU A 266 15.75 4.01 23.65
N LYS A 267 15.74 5.32 23.34
CA LYS A 267 16.32 6.37 24.20
C LYS A 267 15.57 6.55 25.53
N ASN A 268 14.24 6.38 25.50
CA ASN A 268 13.38 6.50 26.68
C ASN A 268 13.33 5.23 27.53
N GLY A 269 14.01 4.15 27.11
CA GLY A 269 14.04 2.86 27.83
C GLY A 269 12.77 2.01 27.67
N GLU A 270 11.85 2.37 26.77
CA GLU A 270 10.63 1.59 26.47
C GLU A 270 10.95 0.24 25.78
N MET A 271 12.14 0.15 25.18
CA MET A 271 12.72 -1.06 24.58
C MET A 271 13.65 -1.83 25.52
N ASP A 272 13.76 -1.41 26.79
CA ASP A 272 14.54 -2.13 27.78
C ASP A 272 13.81 -3.39 28.24
N ILE A 273 14.55 -4.49 28.34
CA ILE A 273 14.07 -5.72 28.96
C ILE A 273 15.06 -6.21 30.01
N GLU A 274 14.54 -6.95 30.98
CA GLU A 274 15.35 -7.61 31.99
C GLU A 274 15.38 -9.12 31.73
N ILE A 275 16.59 -9.68 31.63
CA ILE A 275 16.79 -11.12 31.54
C ILE A 275 17.84 -11.50 32.59
N ASN A 276 17.46 -12.38 33.52
CA ASN A 276 18.33 -12.86 34.60
C ASN A 276 18.98 -11.72 35.41
N GLY A 277 18.21 -10.68 35.77
CA GLY A 277 18.70 -9.55 36.55
C GLY A 277 19.57 -8.56 35.78
N LYS A 278 19.77 -8.75 34.46
CA LYS A 278 20.54 -7.84 33.60
C LYS A 278 19.61 -7.06 32.69
N LYS A 279 19.59 -5.74 32.87
CA LYS A 279 18.90 -4.81 31.99
C LYS A 279 19.64 -4.71 30.66
N LYS A 280 18.92 -4.84 29.54
CA LYS A 280 19.45 -4.62 28.20
C LYS A 280 18.44 -3.89 27.33
N THR A 281 18.92 -2.92 26.55
CA THR A 281 18.14 -2.24 25.53
C THR A 281 18.13 -3.06 24.25
N LEU A 282 16.94 -3.30 23.70
CA LEU A 282 16.77 -3.93 22.40
C LEU A 282 16.78 -2.88 21.30
N PHE A 283 17.57 -3.15 20.26
CA PHE A 283 17.68 -2.28 19.09
C PHE A 283 16.97 -2.89 17.89
N THR A 284 16.36 -2.03 17.06
CA THR A 284 15.68 -2.42 15.82
C THR A 284 16.26 -1.68 14.62
N ASN A 285 16.63 -2.43 13.58
CA ASN A 285 17.07 -1.94 12.28
C ASN A 285 15.95 -2.14 11.26
N PHE A 286 15.85 -1.23 10.30
CA PHE A 286 14.85 -1.28 9.25
C PHE A 286 15.50 -1.45 7.88
N VAL A 287 14.90 -2.33 7.07
CA VAL A 287 15.22 -2.53 5.67
C VAL A 287 13.99 -2.19 4.84
N MET A 288 14.14 -1.31 3.86
CA MET A 288 13.11 -0.96 2.89
C MET A 288 13.41 -1.70 1.58
N PRO A 289 12.53 -2.61 1.11
CA PRO A 289 12.75 -3.36 -0.11
C PRO A 289 12.43 -2.49 -1.34
N ASP A 290 13.34 -2.41 -2.31
CA ASP A 290 13.07 -1.88 -3.65
C ASP A 290 12.26 -2.91 -4.42
N VAL A 291 10.99 -2.59 -4.67
CA VAL A 291 10.03 -3.45 -5.34
C VAL A 291 9.67 -2.85 -6.70
N ALA A 292 9.63 -3.69 -7.73
CA ALA A 292 9.23 -3.27 -9.07
C ALA A 292 7.79 -2.73 -9.06
N ARG A 293 7.58 -1.59 -9.71
CA ARG A 293 6.27 -0.92 -9.77
C ARG A 293 5.64 -1.05 -11.15
N LYS A 294 4.31 -1.11 -11.15
CA LYS A 294 3.50 -1.20 -12.35
C LYS A 294 3.25 0.20 -12.89
N LYS A 295 3.96 0.55 -13.97
CA LYS A 295 3.86 1.85 -14.63
C LYS A 295 2.65 1.97 -15.56
N ASP A 296 2.17 0.83 -16.08
CA ASP A 296 1.02 0.77 -16.97
C ASP A 296 -0.26 0.55 -16.14
N GLU A 297 -1.23 1.43 -16.32
CA GLU A 297 -2.55 1.38 -15.69
C GLU A 297 -3.28 0.06 -15.99
N LYS A 298 -3.03 -0.57 -17.15
CA LYS A 298 -3.61 -1.88 -17.49
C LYS A 298 -3.15 -3.01 -16.57
N ASN A 299 -1.99 -2.84 -15.93
CA ASN A 299 -1.44 -3.81 -14.99
C ASN A 299 -1.84 -3.49 -13.53
N ARG A 300 -2.44 -2.32 -13.30
CA ARG A 300 -2.96 -1.82 -12.02
C ARG A 300 -4.39 -2.29 -11.80
N TYR A 301 -4.56 -3.58 -11.51
CA TYR A 301 -5.88 -4.22 -11.37
C TYR A 301 -6.41 -4.25 -9.93
N LEU A 302 -5.62 -3.89 -8.92
CA LEU A 302 -6.13 -3.72 -7.56
C LEU A 302 -6.97 -2.44 -7.50
N SER A 303 -8.05 -2.45 -6.74
CA SER A 303 -8.88 -1.24 -6.55
C SER A 303 -8.06 -0.05 -6.05
N TYR A 304 -7.10 -0.32 -5.16
CA TYR A 304 -6.16 0.64 -4.60
C TYR A 304 -5.20 1.26 -5.63
N ASP A 305 -5.02 0.63 -6.79
CA ASP A 305 -4.17 1.14 -7.86
C ASP A 305 -4.93 2.02 -8.88
N ASN A 306 -6.21 2.30 -8.68
CA ASN A 306 -6.98 3.18 -9.56
C ASN A 306 -6.53 4.65 -9.42
N LEU A 307 -5.91 5.20 -10.47
CA LEU A 307 -5.37 6.56 -10.49
C LEU A 307 -6.45 7.65 -10.40
N ASP A 308 -7.67 7.40 -10.87
CA ASP A 308 -8.79 8.34 -10.73
C ASP A 308 -9.52 8.19 -9.37
N GLY A 309 -9.10 7.21 -8.57
CA GLY A 309 -9.70 6.82 -7.30
C GLY A 309 -8.66 6.79 -6.18
N ILE A 310 -8.64 5.68 -5.45
CA ILE A 310 -7.86 5.48 -4.23
C ILE A 310 -6.37 5.79 -4.41
N ALA A 311 -5.78 5.42 -5.56
CA ALA A 311 -4.34 5.56 -5.72
C ALA A 311 -3.92 7.03 -5.64
N GLN A 312 -4.69 7.93 -6.25
CA GLN A 312 -4.42 9.37 -6.13
C GLN A 312 -4.50 9.83 -4.67
N ASP A 313 -5.55 9.44 -3.94
CA ASP A 313 -5.76 9.83 -2.55
C ASP A 313 -4.64 9.32 -1.62
N ILE A 314 -4.20 8.07 -1.84
CA ILE A 314 -3.12 7.46 -1.06
C ILE A 314 -1.76 8.02 -1.47
N ILE A 315 -1.45 8.09 -2.76
CA ILE A 315 -0.12 8.51 -3.25
C ILE A 315 0.11 9.99 -2.96
N ILE A 316 -0.77 10.87 -3.45
CA ILE A 316 -0.60 12.32 -3.37
C ILE A 316 -0.96 12.82 -1.97
N GLY A 317 -2.18 12.49 -1.52
CA GLY A 317 -2.77 13.06 -0.32
C GLY A 317 -2.12 12.60 0.96
N ASN A 318 -1.74 11.32 1.02
CA ASN A 318 -1.31 10.67 2.25
C ASN A 318 0.20 10.34 2.23
N CYS A 319 0.62 9.37 1.42
CA CYS A 319 1.96 8.80 1.45
C CYS A 319 3.04 9.82 1.11
N LEU A 320 2.84 10.63 0.07
CA LEU A 320 3.83 11.61 -0.35
C LEU A 320 3.72 12.92 0.43
N ALA A 321 2.52 13.40 0.76
CA ALA A 321 2.37 14.68 1.46
C ALA A 321 2.95 14.64 2.88
N HIS A 322 2.69 13.57 3.63
CA HIS A 322 3.01 13.52 5.07
C HIS A 322 4.49 13.70 5.41
N PRO A 323 5.46 13.11 4.67
CA PRO A 323 6.88 13.37 4.89
C PRO A 323 7.30 14.84 4.76
N TYR A 324 6.57 15.68 4.01
CA TYR A 324 6.90 17.09 3.79
C TYR A 324 6.23 18.05 4.80
N ARG A 325 5.45 17.52 5.75
CA ARG A 325 4.79 18.35 6.77
C ARG A 325 5.78 18.73 7.86
N THR A 326 6.04 20.02 8.03
CA THR A 326 6.91 20.57 9.10
C THR A 326 6.27 20.50 10.49
N TYR A 327 7.13 20.51 11.51
CA TYR A 327 7.01 20.31 12.99
C TYR A 327 5.82 20.94 13.78
N ALA A 328 4.61 21.08 13.24
CA ALA A 328 3.45 21.37 14.08
C ALA A 328 3.04 20.10 14.86
N GLY A 329 3.58 19.91 16.07
CA GLY A 329 3.09 18.91 17.04
C GLY A 329 3.92 17.64 17.25
N GLY A 330 5.25 17.68 17.11
CA GLY A 330 6.14 16.55 17.51
C GLY A 330 6.36 15.46 16.45
N ARG A 331 6.10 15.75 15.18
CA ARG A 331 6.42 14.87 14.04
C ARG A 331 7.88 15.02 13.59
N PHE A 332 8.42 13.96 12.99
CA PHE A 332 9.79 13.88 12.48
C PHE A 332 10.02 14.78 11.24
N ASP A 333 11.12 15.55 11.20
CA ASP A 333 11.55 16.33 10.03
C ASP A 333 12.40 15.46 9.08
N SER A 334 11.84 15.17 7.92
CA SER A 334 12.47 14.35 6.89
C SER A 334 13.56 15.07 6.09
N LYS A 335 13.71 16.40 6.26
CA LYS A 335 14.62 17.26 5.49
C LYS A 335 14.46 17.12 3.98
N LEU A 336 13.28 16.74 3.50
CA LEU A 336 13.00 16.59 2.07
C LEU A 336 12.85 17.93 1.34
N GLY A 337 12.84 19.05 2.07
CA GLY A 337 12.63 20.38 1.52
C GLY A 337 11.15 20.72 1.36
N ALA A 338 10.82 21.57 0.40
CA ALA A 338 9.45 21.96 0.12
C ALA A 338 8.69 20.85 -0.62
N TYR A 339 7.38 20.77 -0.38
CA TYR A 339 6.52 19.89 -1.17
C TYR A 339 6.57 20.30 -2.65
N PRO A 340 6.83 19.37 -3.60
CA PRO A 340 7.05 19.71 -5.00
C PRO A 340 5.85 20.41 -5.65
N ASP A 341 6.13 21.43 -6.46
CA ASP A 341 5.13 22.32 -7.06
C ASP A 341 4.17 21.57 -7.99
N GLU A 342 4.67 20.55 -8.70
CA GLU A 342 3.90 19.71 -9.61
C GLU A 342 2.79 18.90 -8.92
N PHE A 343 2.93 18.60 -7.63
CA PHE A 343 1.93 17.83 -6.87
C PHE A 343 0.89 18.70 -6.19
N LYS A 344 1.19 19.99 -5.97
CA LYS A 344 0.32 20.93 -5.26
C LYS A 344 -1.10 21.01 -5.86
N PRO A 345 -1.30 21.10 -7.19
CA PRO A 345 -2.64 21.16 -7.76
C PRO A 345 -3.51 19.92 -7.48
N LEU A 346 -2.90 18.74 -7.34
CA LEU A 346 -3.62 17.49 -7.13
C LEU A 346 -3.94 17.25 -5.65
N LEU A 347 -3.16 17.82 -4.73
CA LEU A 347 -3.33 17.58 -3.29
C LEU A 347 -4.75 17.91 -2.77
N PRO A 348 -5.40 19.03 -3.12
CA PRO A 348 -6.73 19.37 -2.60
C PRO A 348 -7.84 18.40 -2.99
N ILE A 349 -7.70 17.74 -4.14
CA ILE A 349 -8.68 16.76 -4.65
C ILE A 349 -8.37 15.31 -4.21
N SER A 350 -7.30 15.12 -3.43
CA SER A 350 -6.76 13.82 -3.02
C SER A 350 -6.88 13.55 -1.52
N LEU A 351 -7.90 14.11 -0.86
CA LEU A 351 -7.97 14.23 0.60
C LEU A 351 -8.79 13.12 1.29
N VAL A 352 -9.16 12.02 0.63
CA VAL A 352 -9.93 10.95 1.31
C VAL A 352 -9.16 10.41 2.53
N TYR A 353 -7.89 10.07 2.33
CA TYR A 353 -7.02 9.53 3.38
C TYR A 353 -6.22 10.61 4.11
N SER A 354 -6.61 11.88 4.03
CA SER A 354 -5.85 13.00 4.62
C SER A 354 -6.75 14.12 5.12
N TYR A 355 -6.16 15.06 5.86
CA TYR A 355 -6.91 16.14 6.48
C TYR A 355 -6.82 17.43 5.65
N PRO A 356 -7.86 18.28 5.64
CA PRO A 356 -7.85 19.54 4.88
C PRO A 356 -6.67 20.45 5.19
N ASN A 357 -6.16 20.45 6.43
CA ASN A 357 -4.98 21.25 6.78
C ASN A 357 -3.71 20.80 6.04
N VAL A 358 -3.62 19.57 5.55
CA VAL A 358 -2.49 19.12 4.73
C VAL A 358 -2.40 19.93 3.44
N ALA A 359 -3.52 20.14 2.75
CA ALA A 359 -3.57 20.95 1.54
C ALA A 359 -3.26 22.43 1.82
N ASN A 360 -3.73 22.96 2.95
CA ASN A 360 -3.39 24.31 3.37
C ASN A 360 -1.89 24.48 3.63
N GLU A 361 -1.31 23.59 4.43
CA GLU A 361 0.10 23.60 4.81
C GLU A 361 1.04 23.48 3.59
N LEU A 362 0.73 22.58 2.64
CA LEU A 362 1.67 22.20 1.58
C LEU A 362 1.38 22.84 0.23
N ALA A 363 0.12 23.18 -0.07
CA ALA A 363 -0.30 23.75 -1.34
C ALA A 363 -0.88 25.18 -1.22
N GLY A 364 -1.11 25.68 -0.01
CA GLY A 364 -1.68 27.01 0.22
C GLY A 364 -3.20 27.09 -0.04
N THR A 365 -3.86 25.95 -0.26
CA THR A 365 -5.32 25.90 -0.46
C THR A 365 -6.04 26.35 0.79
N ARG A 366 -7.09 27.18 0.65
CA ARG A 366 -7.91 27.59 1.80
C ARG A 366 -8.53 26.38 2.49
N THR A 367 -8.56 26.39 3.82
CA THR A 367 -9.05 25.25 4.62
C THR A 367 -10.53 24.92 4.35
N ASP A 368 -11.37 25.92 4.08
CA ASP A 368 -12.78 25.72 3.73
C ASP A 368 -12.96 25.06 2.35
N VAL A 369 -12.18 25.48 1.35
CA VAL A 369 -12.10 24.85 0.03
C VAL A 369 -11.64 23.40 0.15
N ALA A 370 -10.54 23.14 0.86
CA ALA A 370 -10.02 21.78 1.06
C ALA A 370 -11.01 20.89 1.84
N THR A 371 -11.76 21.48 2.77
CA THR A 371 -12.81 20.77 3.52
C THR A 371 -13.96 20.36 2.60
N MET A 372 -14.45 21.27 1.77
CA MET A 372 -15.50 20.98 0.80
C MET A 372 -15.04 19.90 -0.20
N LEU A 373 -13.82 20.01 -0.74
CA LEU A 373 -13.25 19.02 -1.66
C LEU A 373 -13.12 17.63 -1.03
N LYS A 374 -12.69 17.53 0.23
CA LYS A 374 -12.65 16.25 0.96
C LYS A 374 -14.03 15.62 1.06
N LEU A 375 -15.06 16.39 1.39
CA LEU A 375 -16.42 15.89 1.54
C LEU A 375 -17.05 15.50 0.19
N LEU A 376 -16.81 16.28 -0.87
CA LEU A 376 -17.20 15.92 -2.24
C LEU A 376 -16.51 14.63 -2.70
N ARG A 377 -15.24 14.46 -2.34
CA ARG A 377 -14.51 13.22 -2.63
C ARG A 377 -15.04 12.03 -1.82
N ALA A 378 -15.56 12.26 -0.61
CA ALA A 378 -16.21 11.22 0.18
C ALA A 378 -17.49 10.69 -0.48
N ILE A 379 -18.31 11.56 -1.10
CA ILE A 379 -19.47 11.16 -1.93
C ILE A 379 -19.00 10.25 -3.07
N GLN A 380 -17.97 10.68 -3.81
CA GLN A 380 -17.42 9.91 -4.94
C GLN A 380 -16.94 8.51 -4.52
N HIS A 381 -16.36 8.39 -3.33
CA HIS A 381 -15.77 7.14 -2.85
C HIS A 381 -16.80 6.01 -2.77
N ASP A 382 -18.01 6.35 -2.31
CA ASP A 382 -19.12 5.41 -2.20
C ASP A 382 -19.81 5.20 -3.55
N VAL A 383 -20.16 6.29 -4.26
CA VAL A 383 -20.87 6.23 -5.55
C VAL A 383 -20.10 5.46 -6.63
N TYR A 384 -18.77 5.60 -6.67
CA TYR A 384 -17.93 4.86 -7.62
C TYR A 384 -17.40 3.54 -7.08
N GLU A 385 -17.85 3.12 -5.89
CA GLU A 385 -17.53 1.83 -5.29
C GLU A 385 -16.01 1.59 -5.26
N PHE A 386 -15.24 2.62 -4.88
CA PHE A 386 -13.79 2.55 -4.92
C PHE A 386 -13.26 1.45 -3.98
N GLU A 387 -13.79 1.38 -2.76
CA GLU A 387 -13.48 0.32 -1.78
C GLU A 387 -14.64 -0.67 -1.55
N ASN A 388 -15.46 -0.92 -2.58
CA ASN A 388 -16.47 -1.97 -2.47
C ASN A 388 -15.81 -3.32 -2.12
N ALA A 389 -16.18 -3.88 -0.97
CA ALA A 389 -15.54 -5.06 -0.38
C ALA A 389 -15.49 -6.27 -1.33
N LYS A 390 -16.56 -6.51 -2.12
CA LYS A 390 -16.61 -7.60 -3.11
C LYS A 390 -15.68 -7.35 -4.29
N LYS A 391 -15.55 -6.09 -4.72
CA LYS A 391 -14.60 -5.70 -5.77
C LYS A 391 -13.17 -5.87 -5.28
N VAL A 392 -12.85 -5.38 -4.08
CA VAL A 392 -11.54 -5.56 -3.43
C VAL A 392 -11.19 -7.05 -3.38
N ASP A 393 -12.07 -7.88 -2.82
CA ASP A 393 -11.88 -9.33 -2.69
C ASP A 393 -11.56 -10.02 -4.03
N ARG A 394 -12.33 -9.69 -5.09
CA ARG A 394 -12.07 -10.22 -6.45
C ARG A 394 -10.71 -9.82 -6.99
N THR A 395 -10.28 -8.58 -6.77
CA THR A 395 -8.97 -8.12 -7.24
C THR A 395 -7.82 -8.76 -6.48
N ILE A 396 -8.00 -9.04 -5.18
CA ILE A 396 -7.04 -9.81 -4.36
C ILE A 396 -6.95 -11.25 -4.88
N LYS A 397 -8.09 -11.90 -5.13
CA LYS A 397 -8.14 -13.25 -5.67
C LYS A 397 -7.41 -13.37 -7.01
N TYR A 398 -7.60 -12.39 -7.90
CA TYR A 398 -6.86 -12.32 -9.16
C TYR A 398 -5.36 -12.12 -8.91
N ASN A 399 -4.99 -11.24 -7.99
CA ASN A 399 -3.60 -10.99 -7.60
C ASN A 399 -2.90 -12.27 -7.11
N VAL A 400 -3.54 -13.02 -6.22
CA VAL A 400 -3.07 -14.32 -5.71
C VAL A 400 -2.88 -15.31 -6.86
N ALA A 401 -3.84 -15.42 -7.78
CA ALA A 401 -3.72 -16.32 -8.92
C ALA A 401 -2.51 -15.97 -9.81
N MET A 402 -2.27 -14.68 -10.06
CA MET A 402 -1.12 -14.19 -10.82
C MET A 402 0.20 -14.47 -10.09
N LEU A 403 0.26 -14.23 -8.79
CA LEU A 403 1.45 -14.54 -8.00
C LEU A 403 1.75 -16.03 -8.00
N ARG A 404 0.76 -16.91 -7.78
CA ARG A 404 0.95 -18.36 -7.83
C ARG A 404 1.60 -18.80 -9.14
N LYS A 405 1.11 -18.28 -10.27
CA LYS A 405 1.71 -18.55 -11.59
C LYS A 405 3.17 -18.10 -11.63
N ARG A 406 3.46 -16.87 -11.16
CA ARG A 406 4.83 -16.33 -11.15
C ARG A 406 5.77 -17.10 -10.22
N LEU A 407 5.31 -17.57 -9.06
CA LEU A 407 6.13 -18.36 -8.14
C LEU A 407 6.60 -19.68 -8.75
N VAL A 408 5.75 -20.37 -9.54
CA VAL A 408 6.20 -21.56 -10.28
C VAL A 408 7.09 -21.19 -11.45
N LEU A 409 6.72 -20.15 -12.22
CA LEU A 409 7.51 -19.67 -13.36
C LEU A 409 8.88 -19.10 -12.98
N ASN A 410 9.08 -18.74 -11.72
CA ASN A 410 10.37 -18.31 -11.19
C ASN A 410 11.07 -19.43 -10.40
N GLY A 411 10.50 -20.64 -10.37
CA GLY A 411 11.09 -21.80 -9.69
C GLY A 411 11.16 -21.65 -8.17
N LEU A 412 10.29 -20.81 -7.59
CA LEU A 412 10.25 -20.51 -6.16
C LEU A 412 9.37 -21.50 -5.36
N LEU A 413 8.29 -22.00 -5.96
CA LEU A 413 7.41 -23.01 -5.37
C LEU A 413 6.94 -24.04 -6.40
N SER A 414 6.71 -25.28 -5.95
CA SER A 414 6.05 -26.31 -6.75
C SER A 414 4.54 -26.15 -6.71
N ALA A 415 3.84 -26.76 -7.68
CA ALA A 415 2.38 -26.83 -7.64
C ALA A 415 1.86 -27.48 -6.34
N ASP A 416 2.48 -28.56 -5.88
CA ASP A 416 2.15 -29.25 -4.62
C ASP A 416 2.14 -28.28 -3.42
N ILE A 417 3.20 -27.48 -3.26
CA ILE A 417 3.29 -26.51 -2.16
C ILE A 417 2.24 -25.41 -2.33
N LEU A 418 1.97 -24.94 -3.54
CA LEU A 418 0.95 -23.92 -3.77
C LEU A 418 -0.48 -24.37 -3.39
N PHE A 419 -0.79 -25.66 -3.50
CA PHE A 419 -2.13 -26.20 -3.22
C PHE A 419 -2.28 -26.77 -1.80
N HIS A 420 -1.18 -27.22 -1.20
CA HIS A 420 -1.22 -27.98 0.06
C HIS A 420 -0.27 -27.45 1.13
N GLY A 421 0.62 -26.51 0.79
CA GLY A 421 1.67 -26.04 1.70
C GLY A 421 1.14 -25.41 2.99
N ASN A 422 -0.07 -24.84 2.95
CA ASN A 422 -0.74 -24.28 4.13
C ASN A 422 -1.17 -25.34 5.16
N THR A 423 -1.32 -26.61 4.76
CA THR A 423 -1.71 -27.72 5.65
C THR A 423 -0.51 -28.50 6.19
N TYR A 424 0.67 -28.29 5.61
CA TYR A 424 1.90 -28.88 6.11
C TYR A 424 2.34 -28.17 7.38
N ASN A 425 2.90 -28.94 8.31
CA ASN A 425 3.64 -28.36 9.42
C ASN A 425 4.88 -27.61 8.90
N LYS A 426 5.43 -26.74 9.75
CA LYS A 426 6.59 -25.91 9.42
C LYS A 426 7.75 -26.71 8.81
N GLU A 427 8.17 -27.80 9.45
CA GLU A 427 9.35 -28.56 9.05
C GLU A 427 9.15 -29.25 7.69
N ASP A 428 7.99 -29.84 7.43
CA ASP A 428 7.68 -30.49 6.15
C ASP A 428 7.58 -29.45 5.02
N ALA A 429 6.91 -28.33 5.27
CA ALA A 429 6.81 -27.24 4.28
C ALA A 429 8.20 -26.74 3.86
N LEU A 430 9.06 -26.42 4.82
CA LEU A 430 10.42 -25.96 4.57
C LEU A 430 11.28 -27.02 3.87
N SER A 431 11.15 -28.30 4.26
CA SER A 431 11.84 -29.42 3.62
C SER A 431 11.46 -29.58 2.15
N ARG A 432 10.17 -29.45 1.83
CA ARG A 432 9.66 -29.52 0.44
C ARG A 432 10.12 -28.35 -0.40
N ILE A 433 10.04 -27.13 0.13
CA ILE A 433 10.56 -25.93 -0.54
C ILE A 433 12.05 -26.11 -0.84
N LYS A 434 12.84 -26.54 0.15
CA LYS A 434 14.28 -26.80 -0.01
C LYS A 434 14.57 -27.89 -1.05
N LYS A 435 13.81 -28.99 -1.05
CA LYS A 435 13.92 -30.04 -2.07
C LYS A 435 13.59 -29.52 -3.47
N TYR A 436 12.60 -28.65 -3.60
CA TYR A 436 12.26 -28.05 -4.88
C TYR A 436 13.44 -27.23 -5.44
N PHE A 437 14.10 -26.44 -4.59
CA PHE A 437 15.29 -25.67 -4.98
C PHE A 437 16.47 -26.52 -5.44
N THR A 438 16.58 -27.78 -5.01
CA THR A 438 17.68 -28.66 -5.39
C THR A 438 17.39 -29.50 -6.64
N HIS A 439 16.13 -29.81 -6.95
CA HIS A 439 15.75 -30.67 -8.07
C HIS A 439 15.43 -29.85 -9.34
N SER A 440 16.47 -29.46 -10.08
CA SER A 440 16.36 -28.56 -11.25
C SER A 440 15.40 -29.06 -12.35
N ASP A 441 15.46 -30.32 -12.76
CA ASP A 441 14.69 -30.81 -13.91
C ASP A 441 13.18 -30.80 -13.68
N LYS A 442 12.70 -31.13 -12.46
CA LYS A 442 11.27 -31.08 -12.11
C LYS A 442 10.72 -29.65 -12.11
N ARG A 443 11.52 -28.66 -11.72
CA ARG A 443 11.14 -27.24 -11.72
C ARG A 443 10.82 -26.75 -13.13
N TYR A 444 11.70 -27.08 -14.09
CA TYR A 444 11.52 -26.65 -15.48
C TYR A 444 10.32 -27.31 -16.15
N GLU A 445 10.06 -28.58 -15.84
CA GLU A 445 8.88 -29.28 -16.37
C GLU A 445 7.56 -28.70 -15.86
N GLU A 446 7.46 -28.36 -14.56
CA GLU A 446 6.25 -27.75 -13.99
C GLU A 446 5.99 -26.36 -14.59
N ALA A 447 7.02 -25.52 -14.71
CA ALA A 447 6.90 -24.22 -15.35
C ALA A 447 6.56 -24.32 -16.85
N ALA A 448 7.12 -25.31 -17.57
CA ALA A 448 6.80 -25.56 -18.97
C ALA A 448 5.33 -25.99 -19.16
N LYS A 449 4.78 -26.84 -18.28
CA LYS A 449 3.36 -27.22 -18.31
C LYS A 449 2.43 -26.01 -18.14
N LEU A 450 2.78 -25.10 -17.23
CA LEU A 450 2.01 -23.87 -17.02
C LEU A 450 2.06 -22.94 -18.23
N LEU A 451 3.22 -22.76 -18.87
CA LEU A 451 3.31 -21.94 -20.09
C LEU A 451 2.53 -22.53 -21.27
N LEU A 452 2.47 -23.86 -21.35
CA LEU A 452 1.79 -24.58 -22.42
C LEU A 452 0.29 -24.79 -22.16
N GLY A 453 -0.23 -24.33 -21.02
CA GLY A 453 -1.66 -24.32 -20.70
C GLY A 453 -2.29 -25.72 -20.56
N SER A 454 -1.49 -26.76 -20.29
CA SER A 454 -2.01 -28.12 -20.17
C SER A 454 -1.15 -28.98 -19.25
N GLU A 455 -1.80 -29.83 -18.44
CA GLU A 455 -1.10 -30.89 -17.69
C GLU A 455 -0.68 -32.05 -18.59
N LYS A 456 -1.33 -32.21 -19.75
CA LYS A 456 -1.10 -33.28 -20.73
C LYS A 456 -0.30 -32.77 -21.93
N VAL A 457 0.87 -32.21 -21.66
CA VAL A 457 1.82 -31.82 -22.71
C VAL A 457 2.64 -33.04 -23.12
N SER A 458 2.70 -33.34 -24.41
CA SER A 458 3.54 -34.44 -24.90
C SER A 458 5.02 -34.16 -24.61
N PRO A 459 5.84 -35.19 -24.29
CA PRO A 459 7.27 -35.00 -24.00
C PRO A 459 8.03 -34.25 -25.10
N ARG A 460 7.61 -34.39 -26.38
CA ARG A 460 8.17 -33.68 -27.53
C ARG A 460 8.00 -32.15 -27.47
N LYS A 461 6.92 -31.65 -26.85
CA LYS A 461 6.69 -30.21 -26.66
C LYS A 461 7.23 -29.72 -25.31
N LEU A 462 7.23 -30.57 -24.30
CA LEU A 462 7.69 -30.24 -22.95
C LEU A 462 9.21 -30.04 -22.88
N GLY A 463 9.99 -30.95 -23.47
CA GLY A 463 11.45 -30.95 -23.40
C GLY A 463 12.12 -29.65 -23.87
N PRO A 464 11.78 -29.12 -25.06
CA PRO A 464 12.36 -27.87 -25.56
C PRO A 464 12.04 -26.65 -24.69
N VAL A 465 10.81 -26.56 -24.16
CA VAL A 465 10.39 -25.44 -23.29
C VAL A 465 11.08 -25.53 -21.93
N ALA A 466 11.16 -26.73 -21.34
CA ALA A 466 11.88 -26.96 -20.09
C ALA A 466 13.38 -26.63 -20.24
N GLN A 467 14.02 -27.02 -21.35
CA GLN A 467 15.41 -26.64 -21.64
C GLN A 467 15.60 -25.14 -21.86
N TYR A 468 14.63 -24.47 -22.49
CA TYR A 468 14.64 -23.01 -22.62
C TYR A 468 14.59 -22.34 -21.23
N LEU A 469 13.65 -22.77 -20.38
CA LEU A 469 13.50 -22.27 -19.01
C LEU A 469 14.75 -22.50 -18.17
N LYS A 470 15.40 -23.66 -18.33
CA LYS A 470 16.71 -23.95 -17.74
C LYS A 470 17.75 -22.92 -18.08
N LYS A 471 17.97 -22.68 -19.38
CA LYS A 471 18.93 -21.67 -19.85
C LYS A 471 18.52 -20.25 -19.45
N PHE A 472 17.23 -19.96 -19.40
CA PHE A 472 16.71 -18.64 -19.01
C PHE A 472 17.01 -18.36 -17.52
N TRP A 473 16.67 -19.26 -16.61
CA TRP A 473 16.95 -19.07 -15.18
C TRP A 473 18.44 -19.19 -14.83
N GLU A 474 19.22 -20.07 -15.50
CA GLU A 474 20.68 -20.15 -15.32
C GLU A 474 21.39 -18.83 -15.68
N ARG A 475 20.77 -18.01 -16.54
CA ARG A 475 21.26 -16.67 -16.91
C ARG A 475 20.69 -15.55 -16.03
N GLY A 476 19.97 -15.89 -14.96
CA GLY A 476 19.31 -14.92 -14.08
C GLY A 476 18.02 -14.33 -14.65
N GLY A 477 17.43 -14.94 -15.68
CA GLY A 477 16.14 -14.53 -16.24
C GLY A 477 14.99 -14.69 -15.24
N ASN A 478 14.00 -13.79 -15.32
CA ASN A 478 12.82 -13.80 -14.45
C ASN A 478 11.58 -13.40 -15.24
N PHE A 479 10.43 -14.00 -14.95
CA PHE A 479 9.14 -13.60 -15.49
C PHE A 479 8.55 -12.49 -14.60
N SER A 480 8.65 -11.23 -15.05
CA SER A 480 8.10 -10.04 -14.37
C SER A 480 6.60 -9.89 -14.57
#